data_AF-A0A3S1CFE0-F1
#
_entry.id   AF-A0A3S1CFE0-F1
#
_cell.length_a   1.000
_cell.length_b   1.000
_cell.length_c   1.000
_cell.angle_alpha   90.00
_cell.angle_beta   90.00
_cell.angle_gamma   90.00
#
_symmetry.space_group_name_H-M   'P 1'
#
loop_
_entity.id
_entity.type
_entity.pdbx_description
1 polymer ?
#
loop_
_entity_poly.entity_id
_entity_poly.type
_entity_poly.pdbx_seq_one_letter_code
_entity_poly.pdbx_strand_id
1 'polypeptide(L)' 'MTTAFRHIRHADGRAYYDGKPLSLADAQIMLNDDIVGRQVRVDSYLRIDESGLVLEAGSCFRRSVRCAVTPHAGQPG' A
#
# COMPACT_ATOMS: atom_id res chain seq x y z
N MET A 1 7.92 -14.53 17.92
CA MET A 1 8.80 -13.35 17.81
C MET A 1 8.26 -12.47 16.69
N THR A 2 7.95 -11.21 16.95
CA THR A 2 7.46 -10.26 15.94
C THR A 2 8.65 -9.61 15.24
N THR A 3 8.74 -9.77 13.92
CA THR A 3 9.74 -9.08 13.11
C THR A 3 9.42 -7.59 13.09
N ALA A 4 10.37 -6.76 13.53
CA ALA A 4 10.23 -5.31 13.55
C ALA A 4 11.02 -4.70 12.37
N PHE A 5 10.35 -3.86 11.59
CA PHE A 5 10.90 -3.22 10.39
C PHE A 5 11.11 -1.74 10.67
N ARG A 6 12.32 -1.24 10.37
CA ARG A 6 12.67 0.19 10.58
C ARG A 6 12.43 1.04 9.34
N HIS A 7 12.55 0.42 8.17
CA HIS A 7 12.45 1.10 6.89
C HIS A 7 11.42 0.40 6.02
N ILE A 8 10.55 1.20 5.42
CA ILE A 8 9.69 0.77 4.32
C ILE A 8 10.09 1.58 3.10
N ARG A 9 10.38 0.91 1.99
CA ARG A 9 10.74 1.56 0.73
C ARG A 9 9.68 1.30 -0.32
N HIS A 10 9.37 2.28 -1.15
CA HIS A 10 8.62 2.04 -2.37
C HIS A 10 9.44 1.16 -3.33
N ALA A 11 8.75 0.42 -4.18
CA ALA A 11 9.37 -0.29 -5.31
C ALA A 11 10.16 0.65 -6.26
N ASP A 12 9.82 1.94 -6.30
CA ASP A 12 10.56 3.00 -7.01
C ASP A 12 11.89 3.40 -6.32
N GLY A 13 12.17 2.87 -5.13
CA GLY A 13 13.36 3.16 -4.34
C GLY A 13 13.23 4.33 -3.35
N ARG A 14 12.10 5.04 -3.35
CA ARG A 14 11.81 6.12 -2.39
C ARG A 14 11.56 5.56 -0.99
N ALA A 15 11.97 6.27 0.06
CA ALA A 15 11.57 5.93 1.42
C ALA A 15 10.07 6.23 1.58
N TYR A 16 9.29 5.21 1.93
CA TYR A 16 7.89 5.35 2.32
C TYR A 16 7.80 5.68 3.82
N TYR A 17 8.61 4.98 4.61
CA TYR A 17 8.71 5.19 6.05
C TYR A 17 10.15 4.99 6.50
N ASP A 18 10.66 5.96 7.24
CA ASP A 18 11.97 5.93 7.89
C ASP A 18 11.79 6.44 9.31
N GLY A 19 11.79 5.53 10.28
CA GLY A 19 11.37 5.87 11.63
C GLY A 19 11.62 4.78 12.65
N LYS A 20 10.73 4.72 13.64
CA LYS A 20 10.85 3.73 14.72
C LYS A 20 10.57 2.33 14.17
N PRO A 21 11.20 1.28 14.72
CA PRO A 21 10.86 -0.08 14.35
C PRO A 21 9.38 -0.32 14.62
N LEU A 22 8.64 -0.68 13.58
CA LEU A 22 7.22 -0.99 13.67
C LEU A 22 6.97 -2.43 13.23
N SER A 23 5.87 -3.03 13.70
CA SER A 23 5.52 -4.38 13.32
C SER A 23 4.91 -4.41 11.92
N LEU A 24 4.85 -5.60 11.30
CA LEU A 24 4.11 -5.76 10.04
C LEU A 24 2.65 -5.31 10.17
N ALA A 25 2.03 -5.54 11.32
CA ALA A 25 0.65 -5.15 11.57
C ALA A 25 0.51 -3.62 11.63
N ASP A 26 1.44 -2.92 12.28
CA ASP A 26 1.46 -1.45 12.28
C ASP A 26 1.68 -0.89 10.87
N ALA A 27 2.58 -1.51 10.10
CA ALA A 27 2.82 -1.13 8.71
C ALA A 27 1.55 -1.26 7.85
N GLN A 28 0.80 -2.36 8.05
CA GLN A 28 -0.49 -2.62 7.41
C GLN A 28 -1.54 -1.57 7.76
N ILE A 29 -1.63 -1.19 9.04
CA ILE A 29 -2.56 -0.15 9.49
C ILE A 29 -2.20 1.19 8.83
N MET A 30 -0.93 1.55 8.84
CA MET A 30 -0.44 2.79 8.24
C MET A 30 -0.69 2.84 6.72
N LEU A 31 -0.45 1.73 6.02
CA LEU A 31 -0.79 1.60 4.60
C LEU A 31 -2.29 1.81 4.36
N ASN A 32 -3.16 1.19 5.15
CA ASN A 32 -4.60 1.32 5.00
C ASN A 32 -5.07 2.76 5.23
N ASP A 33 -4.51 3.45 6.22
CA ASP A 33 -4.79 4.87 6.48
C ASP A 33 -4.39 5.74 5.27
N ASP A 34 -3.20 5.50 4.71
CA ASP A 34 -2.72 6.23 3.53
C ASP A 34 -3.51 5.92 2.25
N ILE A 35 -4.06 4.71 2.12
CA ILE A 35 -4.98 4.35 1.04
C ILE A 35 -6.28 5.16 1.18
N VAL A 36 -6.83 5.24 2.39
CA VAL A 36 -8.04 6.03 2.68
C VAL A 36 -7.79 7.52 2.47
N GLY A 37 -6.63 8.01 2.90
CA GLY A 37 -6.14 9.38 2.69
C GLY A 37 -5.73 9.70 1.26
N ARG A 38 -5.77 8.72 0.34
CA ARG A 38 -5.34 8.82 -1.07
C ARG A 38 -3.87 9.25 -1.24
N GLN A 39 -3.04 9.04 -0.22
CA GLN A 39 -1.58 9.23 -0.30
C GLN A 39 -0.92 8.07 -1.05
N VAL A 40 -1.48 6.86 -0.89
CA VAL A 40 -1.03 5.63 -1.55
C VAL A 40 -2.15 5.04 -2.39
N ARG A 41 -1.81 4.27 -3.44
CA ARG A 41 -2.81 3.64 -4.32
C ARG A 41 -3.51 2.49 -3.61
N VAL A 42 -4.81 2.33 -3.86
CA VAL A 42 -5.64 1.27 -3.24
C VAL A 42 -5.16 -0.14 -3.54
N ASP A 43 -4.49 -0.34 -4.68
CA ASP A 43 -3.92 -1.62 -5.09
C ASP A 43 -2.48 -1.82 -4.57
N SER A 44 -2.01 -0.95 -3.67
CA SER A 44 -0.68 -1.10 -3.09
C SER A 44 -0.67 -2.15 -1.99
N TYR A 45 0.44 -2.86 -1.86
CA TYR A 45 0.64 -3.88 -0.84
C TYR A 45 2.06 -3.85 -0.29
N LEU A 46 2.20 -4.37 0.93
CA LEU A 46 3.50 -4.54 1.57
C LEU A 46 4.07 -5.92 1.24
N ARG A 47 5.29 -5.94 0.73
CA ARG A 47 6.09 -7.13 0.47
C ARG A 47 7.27 -7.18 1.45
N ILE A 48 7.51 -8.34 2.04
CA ILE A 48 8.70 -8.58 2.86
C ILE A 48 9.84 -8.97 1.92
N ASP A 49 10.98 -8.33 2.07
CA ASP A 49 12.22 -8.55 1.33
C ASP A 49 13.37 -8.82 2.32
N GLU A 50 14.51 -9.36 1.86
CA GLU A 50 15.65 -9.66 2.72
C GLU A 50 16.17 -8.41 3.46
N SER A 51 16.01 -7.24 2.86
CA SER A 51 16.48 -5.96 3.41
C SER A 51 15.41 -5.18 4.20
N GLY A 52 14.16 -5.63 4.25
CA GLY A 52 13.08 -4.94 4.96
C GLY A 52 11.71 -5.03 4.30
N LEU A 53 10.87 -4.02 4.52
CA LEU A 53 9.55 -3.93 3.91
C LEU A 53 9.59 -3.08 2.64
N VAL A 54 8.94 -3.57 1.59
CA VAL A 54 8.78 -2.88 0.31
C VAL A 54 7.31 -2.62 0.05
N LEU A 55 6.95 -1.37 -0.17
CA LEU A 55 5.63 -0.94 -0.63
C LEU A 55 5.60 -1.02 -2.16
N GLU A 56 4.85 -1.97 -2.69
CA GLU A 56 4.61 -2.11 -4.11
C GLU A 56 3.24 -1.54 -4.46
N ALA A 57 3.16 -0.76 -5.53
CA ALA A 57 1.88 -0.45 -6.14
C ALA A 57 1.46 -1.62 -7.04
N GLY A 58 0.19 -2.00 -6.99
CA GLY A 58 -0.35 -2.98 -7.92
C GLY A 58 -0.17 -2.54 -9.37
N SER A 59 -0.15 -3.54 -10.25
CA SER A 59 0.12 -3.37 -11.68
C SER A 59 -1.07 -2.83 -12.47
N CYS A 60 -2.16 -2.42 -11.81
CA CYS A 60 -3.40 -2.01 -12.45
C CYS A 60 -3.27 -0.74 -13.32
N PHE A 61 -2.12 -0.07 -13.37
CA PHE A 61 -1.93 1.13 -14.20
C PHE A 61 -0.64 1.20 -15.01
N ARG A 62 -0.19 0.08 -15.61
CA ARG A 62 0.74 0.12 -16.76
C ARG A 62 0.13 -0.36 -18.08
N ARG A 63 -1.16 -0.12 -18.32
CA ARG A 63 -1.69 0.08 -19.69
C ARG A 63 -3.13 0.57 -19.64
N SER A 64 -3.36 1.79 -20.13
CA SER A 64 -4.60 2.31 -20.70
C SER A 64 -5.87 1.46 -20.50
N VAL A 65 -6.56 1.58 -19.36
CA VAL A 65 -8.01 1.38 -19.32
C VAL A 65 -8.61 2.17 -18.18
N ARG A 66 -9.69 2.86 -18.52
CA ARG A 66 -10.56 3.62 -17.63
C ARG A 66 -10.81 2.82 -16.34
N CYS A 67 -10.35 3.31 -15.20
CA CYS A 67 -10.98 2.96 -13.93
C CYS A 67 -12.37 3.58 -13.92
N ALA A 68 -13.31 2.91 -14.58
CA ALA A 68 -14.72 3.09 -14.30
C ALA A 68 -14.98 2.44 -12.94
N VAL A 69 -14.73 3.20 -11.87
CA VAL A 69 -15.44 2.95 -10.62
C VAL A 69 -16.89 3.35 -10.90
N THR A 70 -17.72 2.41 -11.32
CA THR A 70 -19.16 2.58 -11.19
C THR A 70 -19.46 2.51 -9.69
N PRO A 71 -19.85 3.62 -9.02
CA PRO A 71 -20.47 3.49 -7.72
C PRO A 71 -21.72 2.62 -7.94
N HIS A 72 -21.85 1.52 -7.20
CA HIS A 72 -23.12 0.82 -7.16
C HIS A 72 -24.13 1.78 -6.54
N ALA A 73 -24.87 2.50 -7.38
CA ALA A 73 -26.09 3.17 -6.99
C ALA A 73 -27.19 2.11 -7.12
N GLY A 74 -27.90 1.88 -6.01
CA GLY A 74 -28.87 0.81 -5.85
C GLY A 74 -29.87 0.71 -7.00
N GLN A 75 -30.24 -0.52 -7.33
CA GLN A 75 -31.35 -0.80 -8.24
C GLN A 75 -32.52 -1.32 -7.41
N PRO A 76 -33.65 -0.59 -7.33
CA PRO A 76 -34.93 -1.17 -6.93
C PRO A 76 -35.59 -1.82 -8.15
N GLY A 77 -36.09 -3.04 -7.96
CA GLY A 77 -36.91 -3.79 -8.90
C GLY A 77 -37.71 -4.83 -8.15
#